data_AF-A0A2H9RD79-F1
#
_entry.id   AF-A0A2H9RD79-F1
#
_cell.length_a   1.000
_cell.length_b   1.000
_cell.length_c   1.000
_cell.angle_alpha   90.00
_cell.angle_beta   90.00
_cell.angle_gamma   90.00
#
_symmetry.space_group_name_H-M   'P 1'
#
loop_
_entity.id
_entity.type
_entity.pdbx_description
1 polymer ?
#
loop_
_entity_poly.entity_id
_entity_poly.type
_entity_poly.pdbx_seq_one_letter_code
_entity_poly.pdbx_strand_id
1 'polypeptide(L)'
;QEINVINPTKLLDSGMVSRISSFLVNESGVLLKFNDSDALFDTFEIFDVLDLQQPIRVKEIESSPTPRFQRMYAIDPTGANFLSAKLRVKNATTSQLYKCADWNFTTQTCEGKWAFLKSITPGEDYTIVLTPDDPGYGESDPNTGTAYDIDGNDVTTNVSASDNVYASKSFLSVAPEYWVNSTINTSNACIDYANFTCEFKQNSVADLLGDVYQDVWNGS
;
A
#
# COMPACT_ATOMS: atom_id res chain seq x y z
N GLN A 1 29.73 27.11 7.05
CA GLN A 1 28.79 26.81 5.96
C GLN A 1 27.47 27.38 6.43
N GLU A 2 26.96 28.44 5.81
CA GLU A 2 25.68 29.03 6.21
C GLU A 2 24.61 27.96 6.03
N ILE A 3 23.94 27.61 7.12
CA ILE A 3 22.72 26.80 7.08
C ILE A 3 21.72 27.68 6.35
N ASN A 4 21.45 27.39 5.09
CA ASN A 4 20.27 27.92 4.41
C ASN A 4 19.09 27.42 5.24
N VAL A 5 18.59 28.26 6.16
CA VAL A 5 17.41 27.96 6.95
C VAL A 5 16.25 27.96 5.96
N ILE A 6 15.99 26.80 5.36
CA ILE A 6 14.82 26.59 4.53
C ILE A 6 13.63 26.89 5.44
N ASN A 7 12.82 27.87 5.04
CA ASN A 7 11.60 28.17 5.76
C ASN A 7 10.78 26.88 5.83
N PRO A 8 10.49 26.32 7.02
CA PRO A 8 9.82 25.02 7.15
C PRO A 8 8.46 24.97 6.47
N THR A 9 7.80 26.13 6.33
CA THR A 9 6.54 26.27 5.59
C THR A 9 6.68 26.15 4.07
N LYS A 10 7.89 26.14 3.53
CA LYS A 10 8.16 25.84 2.12
C LYS A 10 8.44 24.36 1.88
N LEU A 11 8.75 23.58 2.92
CA LEU A 11 9.12 22.17 2.78
C LEU A 11 7.94 21.31 2.36
N LEU A 12 6.73 21.63 2.81
CA LEU A 12 5.52 20.88 2.47
C LEU A 12 4.59 21.72 1.59
N ASP A 13 3.72 21.05 0.83
CA ASP A 13 2.66 21.72 0.09
C ASP A 13 1.71 22.51 1.02
N SER A 14 0.99 23.48 0.45
CA SER A 14 0.11 24.36 1.23
C SER A 14 -0.99 23.62 2.00
N GLY A 15 -1.43 22.47 1.50
CA GLY A 15 -2.43 21.64 2.16
C GLY A 15 -1.88 21.06 3.47
N MET A 16 -0.66 20.54 3.44
CA MET A 16 0.02 20.04 4.63
C MET A 16 0.45 21.16 5.58
N VAL A 17 0.94 22.28 5.07
CA VAL A 17 1.38 23.42 5.92
C VAL A 17 0.24 23.90 6.81
N SER A 18 -0.99 23.93 6.31
CA SER A 18 -2.18 24.31 7.09
C SER A 18 -2.48 23.38 8.27
N ARG A 19 -1.91 22.16 8.26
CA ARG A 19 -2.12 21.11 9.28
C ARG A 19 -1.01 21.11 10.33
N ILE A 20 0.03 21.93 10.20
CA ILE A 20 1.16 21.99 11.13
C ILE A 20 0.79 22.82 12.36
N SER A 21 1.04 22.29 13.55
CA SER A 21 0.86 22.99 14.83
C SER A 21 2.13 23.72 15.27
N SER A 22 3.30 23.12 15.01
CA SER A 22 4.61 23.66 15.38
C SER A 22 5.72 23.02 14.56
N PHE A 23 6.89 23.64 14.55
CA PHE A 23 8.09 23.09 13.94
C PHE A 23 9.32 23.38 14.79
N LEU A 24 10.34 22.53 14.65
CA LEU A 24 11.66 22.69 15.26
C LEU A 24 12.72 22.48 14.18
N VAL A 25 13.71 23.35 14.14
CA VAL A 25 14.85 23.28 13.22
C VAL A 25 16.13 23.17 14.04
N ASN A 26 16.99 22.22 13.70
CA ASN A 26 18.31 22.07 14.29
C ASN A 26 19.35 21.77 13.20
N GLU A 27 20.60 21.52 13.61
CA GLU A 27 21.70 21.22 12.68
C GLU A 27 21.49 19.93 11.87
N SER A 28 20.65 19.01 12.35
CA SER A 28 20.39 17.71 11.75
C SER A 28 19.14 17.66 10.87
N GLY A 29 18.27 18.68 10.91
CA GLY A 29 17.06 18.69 10.10
C GLY A 29 15.90 19.53 10.64
N VAL A 30 14.71 19.22 10.12
CA VAL A 30 13.45 19.88 10.46
C VAL A 30 12.45 18.86 10.98
N LEU A 31 11.91 19.10 12.17
CA LEU A 31 10.79 18.36 12.74
C LEU A 31 9.51 19.20 12.63
N LEU A 32 8.51 18.66 11.96
CA LEU A 32 7.18 19.23 11.83
C LEU A 32 6.22 18.42 12.72
N LYS A 33 5.46 19.10 13.58
CA LYS A 33 4.37 18.49 14.35
C LYS A 33 3.05 18.90 13.73
N PHE A 34 2.20 17.92 13.42
CA PHE A 34 0.84 18.19 12.94
C PHE A 34 -0.10 18.57 14.10
N ASN A 35 -1.28 19.09 13.77
CA ASN A 35 -2.32 19.36 14.77
C ASN A 35 -2.75 18.06 15.44
N ASP A 36 -3.10 18.11 16.73
CA ASP A 36 -3.57 16.92 17.43
C ASP A 36 -4.90 16.41 16.81
N SER A 37 -5.70 17.32 16.23
CA SER A 37 -6.91 17.02 15.46
C SER A 37 -6.66 16.45 14.07
N ASP A 38 -5.40 16.38 13.62
CA ASP A 38 -5.03 15.71 12.38
C ASP A 38 -5.31 14.22 12.49
N ALA A 39 -6.13 13.69 11.59
CA ALA A 39 -6.59 12.31 11.64
C ALA A 39 -5.50 11.30 11.30
N LEU A 40 -4.48 11.69 10.53
CA LEU A 40 -3.56 10.75 9.91
C LEU A 40 -2.11 10.93 10.32
N PHE A 41 -1.62 12.17 10.42
CA PHE A 41 -0.20 12.42 10.64
C PHE A 41 0.06 12.99 12.03
N ASP A 42 1.14 12.54 12.66
CA ASP A 42 1.61 13.03 13.97
C ASP A 42 2.83 13.93 13.80
N THR A 43 3.92 13.38 13.26
CA THR A 43 5.17 14.12 13.03
C THR A 43 5.81 13.77 11.70
N PHE A 44 6.48 14.76 11.11
CA PHE A 44 7.32 14.59 9.93
C PHE A 44 8.71 15.18 10.20
N GLU A 45 9.70 14.31 10.28
CA GLU A 45 11.10 14.67 10.53
C GLU A 45 11.90 14.48 9.25
N ILE A 46 12.54 15.54 8.76
CA ILE A 46 13.29 15.54 7.50
C ILE A 46 14.75 15.86 7.82
N PHE A 47 15.66 14.96 7.47
CA PHE A 47 17.08 15.06 7.76
C PHE A 47 17.88 15.50 6.55
N ASP A 48 18.89 16.35 6.80
CA ASP A 48 19.88 16.80 5.79
C ASP A 48 19.25 17.31 4.49
N VAL A 49 18.39 18.33 4.57
CA VAL A 49 17.81 18.95 3.38
C VAL A 49 18.89 19.75 2.63
N LEU A 50 19.28 19.26 1.46
CA LEU A 50 20.35 19.80 0.63
C LEU A 50 19.84 20.85 -0.36
N ASP A 51 18.71 20.57 -1.01
CA ASP A 51 18.07 21.44 -2.00
C ASP A 51 16.55 21.26 -1.97
N LEU A 52 15.81 22.33 -2.27
CA LEU A 52 14.35 22.33 -2.33
C LEU A 52 13.90 23.13 -3.55
N GLN A 53 13.65 22.42 -4.64
CA GLN A 53 13.13 22.99 -5.88
C GLN A 53 11.61 23.10 -5.85
N GLN A 54 10.95 22.12 -5.23
CA GLN A 54 9.51 22.12 -4.97
C GLN A 54 9.20 21.52 -3.59
N PRO A 55 8.07 21.89 -2.97
CA PRO A 55 7.65 21.30 -1.71
C PRO A 55 7.39 19.80 -1.84
N ILE A 56 7.68 19.05 -0.77
CA ILE A 56 7.23 17.67 -0.61
C ILE A 56 5.71 17.67 -0.57
N ARG A 57 5.10 16.87 -1.43
CA ARG A 57 3.64 16.75 -1.50
C ARG A 57 3.22 15.55 -0.66
N VAL A 58 2.15 15.69 0.12
CA VAL A 58 1.57 14.54 0.84
C VAL A 58 0.08 14.50 0.54
N LYS A 59 -0.40 13.35 0.11
CA LYS A 59 -1.79 13.19 -0.31
C LYS A 59 -2.40 11.96 0.32
N GLU A 60 -3.50 12.16 1.05
CA GLU A 60 -4.39 11.11 1.48
C GLU A 60 -5.28 10.67 0.29
N ILE A 61 -5.49 9.36 0.16
CA ILE A 61 -6.24 8.78 -0.97
C ILE A 61 -7.57 8.25 -0.44
N GLU A 62 -8.60 9.09 -0.55
CA GLU A 62 -9.95 8.88 0.00
C GLU A 62 -10.67 7.64 -0.54
N SER A 63 -10.37 7.24 -1.79
CA SER A 63 -10.93 6.04 -2.41
C SER A 63 -9.78 5.23 -2.97
N SER A 64 -9.43 4.15 -2.27
CA SER A 64 -8.42 3.22 -2.78
C SER A 64 -8.88 2.68 -4.15
N PRO A 65 -8.13 2.90 -5.24
CA PRO A 65 -8.40 2.24 -6.52
C PRO A 65 -8.20 0.72 -6.43
N THR A 66 -7.57 0.25 -5.35
CA THR A 66 -7.21 -1.13 -5.06
C THR A 66 -7.99 -1.62 -3.83
N PRO A 67 -9.10 -2.39 -4.00
CA PRO A 67 -10.05 -2.68 -2.93
C PRO A 67 -9.47 -3.40 -1.70
N ARG A 68 -8.22 -3.87 -1.76
CA ARG A 68 -7.51 -4.48 -0.65
C ARG A 68 -7.01 -3.50 0.41
N PHE A 69 -6.81 -2.22 0.08
CA PHE A 69 -6.28 -1.25 1.04
C PHE A 69 -7.41 -0.49 1.72
N GLN A 70 -7.43 -0.53 3.05
CA GLN A 70 -8.38 0.19 3.89
C GLN A 70 -7.99 1.66 4.05
N ARG A 71 -6.69 1.96 4.00
CA ARG A 71 -6.16 3.33 4.02
C ARG A 71 -4.98 3.45 3.07
N MET A 72 -4.92 4.56 2.35
CA MET A 72 -3.84 4.86 1.42
C MET A 72 -3.41 6.32 1.52
N TYR A 73 -2.12 6.54 1.36
CA TYR A 73 -1.54 7.87 1.26
C TYR A 73 -0.27 7.80 0.43
N ALA A 74 0.11 8.94 -0.15
CA ALA A 74 1.28 9.05 -1.00
C ALA A 74 2.10 10.28 -0.62
N ILE A 75 3.42 10.15 -0.68
CA ILE A 75 4.38 11.20 -0.35
C ILE A 75 5.29 11.39 -1.55
N ASP A 76 5.32 12.60 -2.11
CA ASP A 76 6.13 12.93 -3.26
C ASP A 76 7.36 13.72 -2.83
N PRO A 77 8.53 13.07 -2.72
CA PRO A 77 9.78 13.72 -2.38
C PRO A 77 10.51 14.31 -3.60
N THR A 78 10.04 14.12 -4.85
CA THR A 78 10.84 14.41 -6.07
C THR A 78 11.31 15.86 -6.20
N GLY A 79 10.62 16.80 -5.57
CA GLY A 79 10.99 18.23 -5.51
C GLY A 79 12.04 18.60 -4.46
N ALA A 80 12.37 17.68 -3.55
CA ALA A 80 13.21 17.92 -2.39
C ALA A 80 14.38 16.93 -2.36
N ASN A 81 15.59 17.45 -2.23
CA ASN A 81 16.78 16.64 -2.05
C ASN A 81 17.12 16.58 -0.56
N PHE A 82 16.88 15.44 0.07
CA PHE A 82 17.17 15.18 1.48
C PHE A 82 17.70 13.75 1.66
N LEU A 83 18.48 13.51 2.73
CA LEU A 83 19.10 12.18 2.93
C LEU A 83 18.08 11.12 3.36
N SER A 84 17.25 11.46 4.32
CA SER A 84 16.19 10.58 4.81
C SER A 84 15.10 11.40 5.49
N ALA A 85 13.90 10.84 5.58
CA ALA A 85 12.85 11.44 6.40
C ALA A 85 12.04 10.37 7.11
N LYS A 86 11.42 10.74 8.23
CA LYS A 86 10.55 9.87 9.02
C LYS A 86 9.19 10.51 9.12
N LEU A 87 8.16 9.79 8.69
CA LEU A 87 6.78 10.18 8.89
C LEU A 87 6.15 9.25 9.92
N ARG A 88 5.54 9.83 10.95
CA ARG A 88 4.75 9.12 11.94
C ARG A 88 3.27 9.25 11.61
N VAL A 89 2.66 8.10 11.37
CA VAL A 89 1.25 7.94 10.99
C VAL A 89 0.48 7.43 12.19
N LYS A 90 -0.69 8.03 12.43
CA LYS A 90 -1.55 7.73 13.58
C LYS A 90 -2.43 6.53 13.33
N ASN A 91 -2.70 5.78 14.41
CA ASN A 91 -3.80 4.82 14.50
C ASN A 91 -3.96 3.96 13.24
N ALA A 92 -3.05 3.00 13.05
CA ALA A 92 -3.15 2.02 11.97
C ALA A 92 -4.54 1.36 11.99
N THR A 93 -5.15 1.18 10.82
CA THR A 93 -6.44 0.49 10.68
C THR A 93 -6.26 -1.01 10.48
N THR A 94 -5.06 -1.44 10.07
CA THR A 94 -4.78 -2.83 9.70
C THR A 94 -3.44 -3.31 10.26
N SER A 95 -3.09 -4.56 9.94
CA SER A 95 -1.89 -5.22 10.45
C SER A 95 -0.71 -5.30 9.46
N GLN A 96 -0.87 -4.85 8.21
CA GLN A 96 0.21 -4.83 7.22
C GLN A 96 0.29 -3.49 6.48
N LEU A 97 1.53 -3.07 6.21
CA LEU A 97 1.82 -1.89 5.40
C LEU A 97 2.54 -2.33 4.13
N TYR A 98 2.04 -1.85 2.99
CA TYR A 98 2.64 -2.04 1.68
C TYR A 98 3.14 -0.71 1.13
N LYS A 99 4.13 -0.80 0.25
CA LYS A 99 4.65 0.34 -0.51
C LYS A 99 4.61 0.11 -2.01
N CYS A 100 4.46 1.18 -2.78
CA CYS A 100 4.58 1.19 -4.23
C CYS A 100 5.67 2.20 -4.61
N ALA A 101 6.73 1.71 -5.24
CA ALA A 101 7.83 2.53 -5.74
C ALA A 101 7.41 3.34 -6.99
N ASP A 102 6.60 2.74 -7.86
CA ASP A 102 6.15 3.33 -9.12
C ASP A 102 4.78 4.01 -8.97
N TRP A 103 4.59 4.80 -7.90
CA TRP A 103 3.32 5.49 -7.68
C TRP A 103 3.20 6.76 -8.52
N ASN A 104 2.13 6.86 -9.31
CA ASN A 104 1.82 8.04 -10.10
C ASN A 104 0.89 8.99 -9.32
N PHE A 105 1.42 10.14 -8.88
CA PHE A 105 0.67 11.15 -8.13
C PHE A 105 -0.50 11.78 -8.89
N THR A 106 -0.42 11.84 -10.22
CA THR A 106 -1.43 12.47 -11.06
C THR A 106 -2.64 11.58 -11.19
N THR A 107 -2.43 10.31 -11.52
CA THR A 107 -3.50 9.31 -11.71
C THR A 107 -3.91 8.63 -10.40
N GLN A 108 -3.11 8.77 -9.34
CA GLN A 108 -3.28 8.09 -8.05
C GLN A 108 -3.30 6.57 -8.20
N THR A 109 -2.42 6.05 -9.05
CA THR A 109 -2.31 4.60 -9.32
C THR A 109 -0.87 4.13 -9.11
N CYS A 110 -0.73 2.90 -8.63
CA CYS A 110 0.55 2.21 -8.66
C CYS A 110 0.76 1.64 -10.06
N GLU A 111 1.77 2.11 -10.79
CA GLU A 111 2.13 1.62 -12.12
C GLU A 111 3.03 0.37 -12.07
N GLY A 112 3.50 0.03 -10.88
CA GLY A 112 4.31 -1.15 -10.60
C GLY A 112 3.62 -2.12 -9.67
N LYS A 113 4.38 -2.72 -8.75
CA LYS A 113 3.88 -3.69 -7.78
C LYS A 113 3.93 -3.14 -6.37
N TRP A 114 2.88 -3.45 -5.62
CA TRP A 114 2.87 -3.22 -4.18
C TRP A 114 3.71 -4.29 -3.47
N ALA A 115 4.76 -3.86 -2.79
CA ALA A 115 5.61 -4.72 -1.98
C ALA A 115 5.23 -4.59 -0.50
N PHE A 116 5.21 -5.72 0.21
CA PHE A 116 5.11 -5.70 1.67
C PHE A 116 6.30 -4.93 2.26
N LEU A 117 6.00 -3.94 3.09
CA LEU A 117 7.02 -3.13 3.76
C LEU A 117 7.30 -3.64 5.16
N LYS A 118 6.25 -3.78 5.99
CA LYS A 118 6.34 -4.26 7.36
C LYS A 118 4.96 -4.57 7.94
N SER A 119 4.94 -5.29 9.05
CA SER A 119 3.77 -5.38 9.92
C SER A 119 3.58 -4.07 10.71
N ILE A 120 2.32 -3.74 10.95
CA ILE A 120 1.86 -2.63 11.80
C ILE A 120 0.82 -3.19 12.78
N THR A 121 0.52 -2.48 13.86
CA THR A 121 -0.46 -2.94 14.86
C THR A 121 -1.71 -2.08 14.78
N PRO A 122 -2.90 -2.65 14.49
CA PRO A 122 -4.14 -1.87 14.51
C PRO A 122 -4.32 -1.11 15.82
N GLY A 123 -4.70 0.16 15.75
CA GLY A 123 -4.85 1.04 16.92
C GLY A 123 -3.56 1.74 17.37
N GLU A 124 -2.39 1.34 16.86
CA GLU A 124 -1.11 1.94 17.22
C GLU A 124 -0.57 2.85 16.10
N ASP A 125 0.19 3.86 16.50
CA ASP A 125 0.94 4.69 15.57
C ASP A 125 2.15 3.93 15.03
N TYR A 126 2.55 4.25 13.80
CA TYR A 126 3.73 3.66 13.19
C TYR A 126 4.57 4.70 12.45
N THR A 127 5.87 4.43 12.35
CA THR A 127 6.81 5.30 11.64
C THR A 127 7.28 4.65 10.36
N ILE A 128 7.22 5.39 9.26
CA ILE A 128 7.83 5.01 7.99
C ILE A 128 9.10 5.83 7.77
N VAL A 129 10.13 5.17 7.22
CA VAL A 129 11.32 5.85 6.72
C VAL A 129 11.10 6.08 5.24
N LEU A 130 11.16 7.33 4.84
CA LEU A 130 10.98 7.78 3.47
C LEU A 130 12.32 7.84 2.78
N THR A 131 12.36 7.21 1.61
CA THR A 131 13.40 7.41 0.61
C THR A 131 12.78 8.15 -0.58
N PRO A 132 13.58 8.81 -1.43
CA PRO A 132 13.09 9.39 -2.67
C PRO A 132 12.32 8.40 -3.58
N ASP A 133 12.52 7.09 -3.38
CA ASP A 133 12.03 6.03 -4.25
C ASP A 133 10.73 5.35 -3.78
N ASP A 134 10.12 5.78 -2.65
CA ASP A 134 8.97 5.09 -2.04
C ASP A 134 7.69 5.98 -1.95
N PRO A 135 7.09 6.38 -3.09
CA PRO A 135 6.03 7.38 -3.09
C PRO A 135 4.64 6.95 -2.62
N GLY A 136 4.26 5.67 -2.72
CA GLY A 136 2.90 5.21 -2.37
C GLY A 136 2.85 4.24 -1.20
N TYR A 137 1.87 4.39 -0.30
CA TYR A 137 1.66 3.53 0.87
C TYR A 137 0.21 3.06 0.98
N GLY A 138 0.02 1.81 1.39
CA GLY A 138 -1.30 1.20 1.59
C GLY A 138 -1.34 0.29 2.81
N GLU A 139 -2.31 0.52 3.68
CA GLU A 139 -2.64 -0.31 4.84
C GLU A 139 -3.66 -1.38 4.42
N SER A 140 -3.32 -2.64 4.62
CA SER A 140 -4.24 -3.76 4.47
C SER A 140 -4.03 -4.79 5.58
N ASP A 141 -5.05 -5.56 5.89
CA ASP A 141 -4.83 -6.79 6.65
C ASP A 141 -4.25 -7.85 5.71
N PRO A 142 -3.64 -8.93 6.24
CA PRO A 142 -3.43 -10.14 5.46
C PRO A 142 -4.75 -10.45 4.76
N ASN A 143 -4.69 -10.95 3.52
CA ASN A 143 -5.90 -11.44 2.88
C ASN A 143 -6.49 -12.56 3.75
N THR A 144 -7.45 -12.22 4.61
CA THR A 144 -8.33 -13.16 5.30
C THR A 144 -9.42 -13.57 4.31
N GLY A 145 -8.99 -13.93 3.09
CA GLY A 145 -9.92 -14.39 2.08
C GLY A 145 -10.73 -15.52 2.68
N THR A 146 -12.04 -15.37 2.67
CA THR A 146 -12.93 -16.46 3.06
C THR A 146 -12.78 -17.53 1.99
N ALA A 147 -12.23 -18.68 2.37
CA ALA A 147 -12.20 -19.83 1.47
C ALA A 147 -13.63 -20.39 1.42
N TYR A 148 -14.18 -20.59 0.22
CA TYR A 148 -15.46 -21.25 0.03
C TYR A 148 -15.26 -22.62 -0.61
N ASP A 149 -16.12 -23.59 -0.35
CA ASP A 149 -16.18 -24.85 -1.11
C ASP A 149 -16.99 -24.71 -2.42
N ILE A 150 -17.18 -25.82 -3.15
CA ILE A 150 -17.92 -25.85 -4.43
C ILE A 150 -19.41 -25.51 -4.28
N ASP A 151 -19.95 -25.70 -3.07
CA ASP A 151 -21.34 -25.44 -2.73
C ASP A 151 -21.50 -24.03 -2.11
N GLY A 152 -20.41 -23.27 -1.98
CA GLY A 152 -20.38 -21.91 -1.44
C GLY A 152 -20.32 -21.84 0.10
N ASN A 153 -19.95 -22.92 0.79
CA ASN A 153 -19.79 -22.92 2.25
C ASN A 153 -18.42 -22.38 2.65
N ASP A 154 -18.36 -21.56 3.70
CA ASP A 154 -17.10 -21.06 4.27
C ASP A 154 -16.29 -22.22 4.91
N VAL A 155 -15.11 -22.49 4.35
CA VAL A 155 -14.16 -23.53 4.80
C VAL A 155 -12.88 -22.95 5.38
N THR A 156 -12.85 -21.65 5.70
CA THR A 156 -11.66 -20.91 6.17
C THR A 156 -10.97 -21.55 7.39
N THR A 157 -11.70 -22.31 8.20
CA THR A 157 -11.18 -22.95 9.43
C THR A 157 -11.07 -24.47 9.37
N ASN A 158 -11.59 -25.12 8.31
CA ASN A 158 -11.63 -26.57 8.18
C ASN A 158 -11.43 -26.99 6.73
N VAL A 159 -10.21 -26.79 6.21
CA VAL A 159 -9.84 -27.26 4.88
C VAL A 159 -9.62 -28.77 4.94
N SER A 160 -10.52 -29.54 4.34
CA SER A 160 -10.43 -30.98 4.15
C SER A 160 -9.75 -31.33 2.82
N ALA A 161 -9.27 -32.57 2.67
CA ALA A 161 -8.68 -33.03 1.40
C ALA A 161 -9.69 -33.04 0.22
N SER A 162 -10.99 -32.93 0.51
CA SER A 162 -12.09 -32.78 -0.44
C SER A 162 -12.41 -31.33 -0.80
N ASP A 163 -11.87 -30.36 -0.06
CA ASP A 163 -12.17 -28.95 -0.29
C ASP A 163 -11.23 -28.41 -1.36
N ASN A 164 -11.82 -27.99 -2.48
CA ASN A 164 -11.10 -27.20 -3.46
C ASN A 164 -10.86 -25.81 -2.88
N VAL A 165 -9.63 -25.29 -2.95
CA VAL A 165 -9.38 -23.88 -2.58
C VAL A 165 -9.96 -23.00 -3.69
N TYR A 166 -11.08 -22.33 -3.40
CA TYR A 166 -11.65 -21.34 -4.31
C TYR A 166 -10.96 -19.99 -4.11
N ALA A 167 -10.21 -19.55 -5.13
CA ALA A 167 -9.81 -18.16 -5.26
C ALA A 167 -10.94 -17.39 -5.95
N SER A 168 -11.68 -16.55 -5.21
CA SER A 168 -12.64 -15.63 -5.83
C SER A 168 -11.92 -14.38 -6.35
N LYS A 169 -12.29 -13.95 -7.56
CA LYS A 169 -11.77 -12.74 -8.21
C LYS A 169 -12.91 -11.73 -8.38
N SER A 170 -12.73 -10.52 -7.89
CA SER A 170 -13.57 -9.38 -8.27
C SER A 170 -12.95 -8.69 -9.49
N PHE A 171 -13.69 -8.67 -10.60
CA PHE A 171 -13.31 -7.89 -11.77
C PHE A 171 -14.06 -6.56 -11.75
N LEU A 172 -13.32 -5.46 -11.74
CA LEU A 172 -13.87 -4.17 -12.10
C LEU A 172 -13.90 -4.08 -13.63
N SER A 173 -15.11 -4.25 -14.16
CA SER A 173 -15.59 -3.95 -15.52
C SER A 173 -15.74 -5.09 -16.53
N VAL A 174 -16.94 -5.06 -17.11
CA VAL A 174 -17.57 -5.78 -18.23
C VAL A 174 -16.66 -6.44 -19.27
N ALA A 175 -16.68 -7.79 -19.26
CA ALA A 175 -16.47 -8.77 -20.35
C ALA A 175 -15.12 -8.73 -21.15
N PRO A 176 -14.54 -9.88 -21.57
CA PRO A 176 -15.12 -11.22 -21.76
C PRO A 176 -15.06 -12.14 -20.53
N GLU A 177 -15.74 -13.29 -20.62
CA GLU A 177 -15.69 -14.37 -19.61
C GLU A 177 -14.25 -14.89 -19.46
N TYR A 178 -13.67 -14.65 -18.29
CA TYR A 178 -12.40 -15.25 -17.89
C TYR A 178 -12.70 -16.40 -16.93
N TRP A 179 -12.07 -17.54 -17.15
CA TRP A 179 -12.09 -18.65 -16.20
C TRP A 179 -10.66 -19.02 -15.85
N VAL A 180 -10.39 -19.18 -14.55
CA VAL A 180 -9.13 -19.66 -14.03
C VAL A 180 -9.36 -21.12 -13.64
N ASN A 181 -8.72 -22.05 -14.33
CA ASN A 181 -8.70 -23.44 -13.90
C ASN A 181 -7.53 -23.64 -12.95
N SER A 182 -7.85 -23.91 -11.69
CA SER A 182 -6.86 -24.35 -10.71
C SER A 182 -7.04 -25.84 -10.45
N THR A 183 -5.94 -26.58 -10.39
CA THR A 183 -5.93 -27.98 -9.95
C THR A 183 -4.98 -28.08 -8.77
N ILE A 184 -5.54 -28.36 -7.60
CA ILE A 184 -4.80 -28.50 -6.36
C ILE A 184 -4.69 -29.99 -6.09
N ASN A 185 -3.45 -30.48 -6.00
CA ASN A 185 -3.19 -31.88 -5.72
C ASN A 185 -2.74 -31.98 -4.26
N THR A 186 -3.56 -32.59 -3.42
CA THR A 186 -3.24 -32.80 -2.01
C THR A 186 -2.73 -34.23 -1.83
N SER A 187 -1.59 -34.38 -1.16
CA SER A 187 -1.13 -35.66 -0.66
C SER A 187 -1.06 -35.55 0.87
N ASN A 188 -1.73 -36.46 1.59
CA ASN A 188 -1.62 -36.61 3.05
C ASN A 188 -1.86 -35.33 3.89
N ALA A 189 -2.98 -34.64 3.67
CA ALA A 189 -3.43 -33.51 4.50
C ALA A 189 -2.56 -32.24 4.45
N CYS A 190 -1.68 -32.11 3.44
CA CYS A 190 -0.99 -30.86 3.12
C CYS A 190 -1.12 -30.55 1.62
N ILE A 191 -1.16 -29.27 1.25
CA ILE A 191 -1.00 -28.85 -0.15
C ILE A 191 0.46 -29.12 -0.53
N ASP A 192 0.69 -30.12 -1.39
CA ASP A 192 2.03 -30.52 -1.83
C ASP A 192 2.51 -29.54 -2.92
N TYR A 193 1.68 -29.32 -3.94
CA TYR A 193 1.80 -28.22 -4.88
C TYR A 193 0.43 -27.91 -5.52
N ALA A 194 0.24 -26.66 -5.95
CA ALA A 194 -0.92 -26.25 -6.71
C ALA A 194 -0.49 -25.87 -8.14
N ASN A 195 -1.12 -26.48 -9.14
CA ASN A 195 -0.90 -26.11 -10.54
C ASN A 195 -2.03 -25.19 -10.98
N PHE A 196 -1.66 -23.97 -11.36
CA PHE A 196 -2.57 -22.98 -11.88
C PHE A 196 -2.41 -22.91 -13.39
N THR A 197 -3.50 -23.16 -14.12
CA THR A 197 -3.53 -22.94 -15.57
C THR A 197 -4.54 -21.85 -15.84
N CYS A 198 -4.03 -20.64 -16.05
CA CYS A 198 -4.83 -19.53 -16.54
C CYS A 198 -4.98 -19.67 -18.05
N GLU A 199 -6.18 -20.01 -18.53
CA GLU A 199 -6.45 -20.09 -19.96
C GLU A 199 -7.28 -18.87 -20.39
N PHE A 200 -6.66 -17.98 -21.17
CA PHE A 200 -7.30 -16.78 -21.67
C PHE A 200 -8.02 -17.09 -22.98
N LYS A 201 -9.34 -17.14 -22.99
CA LYS A 201 -10.13 -17.16 -24.23
C LYS A 201 -10.52 -15.74 -24.62
N GLN A 202 -9.71 -15.12 -25.47
CA GLN A 202 -10.00 -13.81 -26.04
C GLN A 202 -10.86 -13.97 -27.30
N ASN A 203 -12.09 -13.45 -27.28
CA ASN A 203 -12.84 -13.22 -28.50
C ASN A 203 -12.32 -11.91 -29.14
N SER A 204 -11.19 -11.99 -29.84
CA SER A 204 -10.76 -11.06 -30.91
C SER A 204 -10.68 -9.54 -30.64
N VAL A 205 -10.42 -9.04 -29.42
CA VAL A 205 -10.15 -7.60 -29.21
C VAL A 205 -8.91 -7.40 -28.35
N ALA A 206 -8.02 -6.53 -28.83
CA ALA A 206 -6.64 -6.27 -28.40
C ALA A 206 -6.33 -6.34 -26.90
N ASP A 207 -5.12 -6.84 -26.62
CA ASP A 207 -4.37 -6.91 -25.36
C ASP A 207 -4.90 -6.05 -24.19
N LEU A 208 -5.71 -6.67 -23.33
CA LEU A 208 -5.92 -6.19 -21.97
C LEU A 208 -4.85 -6.80 -21.07
N LEU A 209 -3.80 -6.01 -20.79
CA LEU A 209 -2.83 -6.31 -19.74
C LEU A 209 -3.52 -6.15 -18.39
N GLY A 210 -3.91 -7.26 -17.78
CA GLY A 210 -4.45 -7.30 -16.43
C GLY A 210 -3.63 -8.26 -15.57
N ASP A 211 -3.14 -7.79 -14.44
CA ASP A 211 -2.50 -8.66 -13.46
C ASP A 211 -3.55 -9.57 -12.81
N VAL A 212 -3.26 -10.87 -12.76
CA VAL A 212 -4.02 -11.85 -11.99
C VAL A 212 -3.30 -12.04 -10.66
N TYR A 213 -3.90 -11.56 -9.58
CA TYR A 213 -3.45 -11.85 -8.22
C TYR A 213 -4.17 -13.11 -7.74
N GLN A 214 -3.40 -14.12 -7.34
CA GLN A 214 -3.91 -15.32 -6.70
C GLN A 214 -3.11 -15.58 -5.44
N ASP A 215 -3.79 -15.52 -4.31
CA ASP A 215 -3.20 -15.86 -3.02
C ASP A 215 -3.62 -17.29 -2.67
N VAL A 216 -2.62 -18.14 -2.44
CA VAL A 216 -2.82 -19.52 -1.99
C VAL A 216 -2.58 -19.54 -0.50
N TRP A 217 -3.61 -19.89 0.26
CA TRP A 217 -3.52 -20.02 1.71
C TRP A 217 -3.49 -21.49 2.09
N ASN A 218 -2.47 -21.92 2.83
CA ASN A 218 -2.30 -23.30 3.31
C ASN A 218 -2.46 -23.42 4.83
N GLY A 219 -3.26 -22.55 5.45
CA GLY A 219 -3.62 -22.70 6.86
C GLY A 219 -2.45 -22.86 7.83
N SER A 220 -1.81 -21.75 8.22
CA SER A 220 -1.02 -21.69 9.45
C SER A 220 -1.06 -20.30 10.06
#